data_AF-A0A059F6M5-F1
#
_entry.id   AF-A0A059F6M5-F1
#
_cell.length_a   1.000
_cell.length_b   1.000
_cell.length_c   1.000
_cell.angle_alpha   90.00
_cell.angle_beta   90.00
_cell.angle_gamma   90.00
#
_symmetry.space_group_name_H-M   'P 1'
#
loop_
_entity.id
_entity.type
_entity.pdbx_description
1 polymer ?
#
loop_
_entity_poly.entity_id
_entity_poly.type
_entity_poly.pdbx_seq_one_letter_code
_entity_poly.pdbx_strand_id
1 'polypeptide(L)'
;MKPAIFLLVPIMCALPVVAEERCQYLEDQVDQANKAMASIFADGITDNSAPRETNRQIKELNQKIKQQTAIQLAIAEGCDTSSFLPNDMGSYITPALECATEQLKGNYKAASCEMSNWTRSEEE
;
A
#
# COMPACT_ATOMS: atom_id res chain seq x y z
N MET A 1 -39.83 -50.07 -15.77
CA MET A 1 -38.46 -49.51 -15.67
C MET A 1 -38.53 -48.05 -16.05
N LYS A 2 -38.24 -47.13 -15.12
CA LYS A 2 -38.40 -45.68 -15.25
C LYS A 2 -37.00 -45.04 -15.27
N PRO A 3 -36.68 -44.13 -16.21
CA PRO A 3 -35.33 -43.58 -16.31
C PRO A 3 -35.07 -42.58 -15.18
N ALA A 4 -33.89 -42.67 -14.55
CA ALA A 4 -33.42 -41.72 -13.57
C ALA A 4 -33.01 -40.42 -14.28
N ILE A 5 -33.71 -39.34 -13.95
CA ILE A 5 -33.38 -37.98 -14.40
C ILE A 5 -32.19 -37.52 -13.55
N PHE A 6 -31.00 -37.50 -14.14
CA PHE A 6 -29.83 -36.82 -13.57
C PHE A 6 -30.03 -35.32 -13.73
N LEU A 7 -30.38 -34.64 -12.64
CA LEU A 7 -30.35 -33.18 -12.56
C LEU A 7 -28.89 -32.73 -12.46
N LEU A 8 -28.36 -32.24 -13.58
CA LEU A 8 -27.14 -31.43 -13.62
C LEU A 8 -27.39 -30.15 -12.81
N VAL A 9 -26.76 -30.08 -11.64
CA VAL A 9 -26.68 -28.82 -10.87
C VAL A 9 -25.71 -27.90 -11.62
N PRO A 10 -26.15 -26.72 -12.09
CA PRO A 10 -25.24 -25.75 -12.67
C PRO A 10 -24.35 -25.22 -11.54
N ILE A 11 -23.05 -25.54 -11.60
CA ILE A 11 -22.01 -24.89 -10.81
C ILE A 11 -21.94 -23.45 -11.32
N MET A 12 -22.70 -22.55 -10.69
CA MET A 12 -22.58 -21.12 -10.93
C MET A 12 -21.21 -20.65 -10.43
N CYS A 13 -20.44 -20.06 -11.34
CA CYS A 13 -19.11 -19.49 -11.14
C CYS A 13 -19.06 -18.51 -9.94
N ALA A 14 -18.33 -18.89 -8.90
CA ALA A 14 -17.92 -18.01 -7.79
C ALA A 14 -16.64 -17.20 -8.10
N LEU A 15 -16.40 -16.86 -9.37
CA LEU A 15 -15.16 -16.23 -9.83
C LEU A 15 -15.04 -14.70 -9.66
N PRO A 16 -16.11 -13.87 -9.66
CA PRO A 16 -15.92 -12.42 -9.68
C PRO A 16 -15.39 -11.86 -8.35
N VAL A 17 -15.76 -12.45 -7.21
CA VAL A 17 -15.37 -11.96 -5.87
C VAL A 17 -13.86 -12.07 -5.64
N VAL A 18 -13.24 -13.16 -6.10
CA VAL A 18 -11.80 -13.41 -5.91
C VAL A 18 -10.94 -12.44 -6.73
N ALA A 19 -11.43 -12.00 -7.90
CA ALA A 19 -10.72 -11.03 -8.73
C ALA A 19 -10.75 -9.63 -8.12
N GLU A 20 -11.90 -9.21 -7.58
CA GLU A 20 -12.07 -7.91 -6.92
C GLU A 20 -11.22 -7.79 -5.64
N GLU A 21 -11.20 -8.82 -4.80
CA GLU A 21 -10.35 -8.88 -3.60
C GLU A 21 -8.85 -8.78 -3.94
N ARG A 22 -8.42 -9.37 -5.06
CA ARG A 22 -7.02 -9.27 -5.53
C ARG A 22 -6.66 -7.87 -5.99
N CYS A 23 -7.55 -7.20 -6.71
CA CYS A 23 -7.31 -5.84 -7.16
C CYS A 23 -7.22 -4.86 -5.99
N GLN A 24 -8.13 -4.97 -5.01
CA GLN A 24 -8.08 -4.18 -3.77
C GLN A 24 -6.78 -4.42 -3.00
N TYR A 25 -6.36 -5.68 -2.86
CA TYR A 25 -5.10 -6.01 -2.21
C TYR A 25 -3.88 -5.37 -2.91
N LEU A 26 -3.87 -5.31 -4.23
CA LEU A 26 -2.79 -4.69 -5.00
C LEU A 26 -2.82 -3.16 -4.89
N GLU A 27 -3.99 -2.55 -4.82
CA GLU A 27 -4.16 -1.13 -4.53
C GLU A 27 -3.65 -0.80 -3.11
N ASP A 28 -4.02 -1.60 -2.11
CA ASP A 28 -3.54 -1.46 -0.73
C ASP A 28 -2.01 -1.57 -0.64
N GLN A 29 -1.40 -2.44 -1.45
CA GLN A 29 0.07 -2.55 -1.52
C GLN A 29 0.73 -1.28 -2.06
N VAL A 30 0.11 -0.64 -3.05
CA VAL A 30 0.56 0.65 -3.59
C VAL A 30 0.44 1.75 -2.54
N ASP A 31 -0.68 1.78 -1.81
CA ASP A 31 -0.92 2.73 -0.75
C ASP A 31 0.05 2.56 0.44
N GLN A 32 0.26 1.32 0.88
CA GLN A 32 1.22 1.00 1.93
C GLN A 32 2.65 1.38 1.53
N ALA A 33 3.03 1.20 0.27
CA ALA A 33 4.33 1.64 -0.23
C ALA A 33 4.48 3.17 -0.15
N ASN A 34 3.42 3.94 -0.48
CA ASN A 34 3.42 5.40 -0.34
C ASN A 34 3.59 5.84 1.12
N LYS A 35 2.81 5.24 2.04
CA LYS A 35 2.93 5.52 3.49
C LYS A 35 4.32 5.17 4.01
N ALA A 36 4.89 4.03 3.58
CA ALA A 36 6.23 3.62 3.98
C ALA A 36 7.30 4.60 3.48
N MET A 37 7.20 5.09 2.24
CA MET A 37 8.10 6.11 1.72
C MET A 37 8.02 7.41 2.55
N ALA A 38 6.81 7.83 2.95
CA ALA A 38 6.63 9.03 3.76
C ALA A 38 7.28 8.88 5.15
N SER A 39 7.14 7.71 5.77
CA SER A 39 7.84 7.39 7.03
C SER A 39 9.36 7.40 6.86
N ILE A 40 9.90 6.78 5.80
CA ILE A 40 11.35 6.77 5.52
C ILE A 40 11.87 8.21 5.33
N PHE A 41 11.10 9.05 4.64
CA PHE A 41 11.42 10.46 4.46
C PHE A 41 11.47 11.20 5.81
N ALA A 42 10.43 11.06 6.64
CA ALA A 42 10.34 11.72 7.94
C ALA A 42 11.48 11.30 8.89
N ASP A 43 11.82 10.00 8.93
CA ASP A 43 12.94 9.46 9.72
C ASP A 43 14.30 10.02 9.29
N GLY A 44 14.43 10.39 8.01
CA GLY A 44 15.67 10.87 7.41
C GLY A 44 16.03 12.32 7.75
N ILE A 45 15.11 13.10 8.35
CA ILE A 45 15.29 14.55 8.55
C ILE A 45 16.37 14.88 9.59
N THR A 46 16.58 14.02 10.59
CA THR A 46 17.40 14.37 11.76
C THR A 46 18.88 13.96 11.67
N ASP A 47 19.25 12.98 10.84
CA ASP A 47 20.65 12.55 10.64
C ASP A 47 20.89 12.14 9.18
N ASN A 48 21.60 12.99 8.45
CA ASN A 48 21.88 12.87 7.02
C ASN A 48 23.33 12.45 6.71
N SER A 49 24.01 11.79 7.66
CA SER A 49 25.34 11.23 7.41
C SER A 49 25.33 10.32 6.16
N ALA A 50 26.41 10.35 5.38
CA ALA A 50 26.46 9.66 4.08
C ALA A 50 26.03 8.16 4.12
N PRO A 51 26.40 7.37 5.15
CA PRO A 51 25.90 6.00 5.26
C PRO A 51 24.39 5.90 5.53
N ARG A 52 23.83 6.81 6.33
CA ARG A 52 22.39 6.83 6.62
C ARG A 52 21.59 7.30 5.42
N GLU A 53 22.08 8.31 4.72
CA GLU A 53 21.48 8.80 3.49
C GLU A 53 21.46 7.70 2.41
N THR A 54 22.56 6.97 2.25
CA THR A 54 22.60 5.81 1.34
C THR A 54 21.58 4.74 1.76
N ASN A 55 21.50 4.41 3.05
CA ASN A 55 20.53 3.45 3.56
C ASN A 55 19.07 3.92 3.37
N ARG A 56 18.80 5.22 3.50
CA ARG A 56 17.49 5.83 3.22
C ARG A 56 17.11 5.63 1.75
N GLN A 57 18.01 5.97 0.83
CA GLN A 57 17.81 5.78 -0.61
C GLN A 57 17.55 4.31 -0.97
N ILE A 58 18.27 3.37 -0.36
CA ILE A 58 18.03 1.92 -0.56
C ILE A 58 16.63 1.53 -0.07
N LYS A 59 16.20 2.01 1.10
CA LYS A 59 14.85 1.73 1.62
C LYS A 59 13.77 2.31 0.70
N GLU A 60 13.93 3.54 0.22
CA GLU A 60 13.01 4.17 -0.74
C GLU A 60 12.95 3.41 -2.05
N LEU A 61 14.10 3.01 -2.59
CA LEU A 61 14.17 2.21 -3.82
C LEU A 61 13.43 0.88 -3.64
N ASN A 62 13.60 0.21 -2.50
CA ASN A 62 12.88 -1.03 -2.21
C ASN A 62 11.35 -0.83 -2.19
N GLN A 63 10.85 0.29 -1.64
CA GLN A 63 9.42 0.59 -1.66
C GLN A 63 8.91 0.91 -3.07
N LYS A 64 9.70 1.65 -3.87
CA LYS A 64 9.37 1.91 -5.28
C LYS A 64 9.29 0.63 -6.10
N ILE A 65 10.20 -0.32 -5.89
CA ILE A 65 10.16 -1.63 -6.56
C ILE A 65 8.89 -2.39 -6.16
N LYS A 66 8.52 -2.42 -4.87
CA LYS A 66 7.28 -3.07 -4.41
C LYS A 66 6.05 -2.45 -5.05
N GLN A 67 5.96 -1.12 -5.05
CA GLN A 67 4.88 -0.39 -5.67
C GLN A 67 4.76 -0.70 -7.16
N GLN A 68 5.88 -0.64 -7.89
CA GLN A 68 5.90 -0.94 -9.32
C GLN A 68 5.52 -2.39 -9.61
N THR A 69 5.96 -3.34 -8.76
CA THR A 69 5.58 -4.75 -8.88
C THR A 69 4.07 -4.94 -8.66
N ALA A 70 3.48 -4.29 -7.66
CA ALA A 70 2.05 -4.35 -7.40
C ALA A 70 1.23 -3.80 -8.58
N ILE A 71 1.65 -2.66 -9.16
CA ILE A 71 1.02 -2.08 -10.34
C ILE A 71 1.10 -3.03 -11.54
N GLN A 72 2.26 -3.63 -11.80
CA GLN A 72 2.43 -4.57 -12.91
C GLN A 72 1.55 -5.81 -12.74
N LEU A 73 1.43 -6.33 -11.52
CA LEU A 73 0.52 -7.43 -11.21
C LEU A 73 -0.94 -7.02 -11.41
N ALA A 74 -1.33 -5.81 -11.00
CA ALA A 74 -2.69 -5.29 -11.17
C ALA A 74 -3.06 -5.19 -12.65
N ILE A 75 -2.15 -4.69 -13.48
CA ILE A 75 -2.31 -4.66 -14.94
C ILE A 75 -2.46 -6.08 -15.51
N ALA A 76 -1.63 -7.02 -15.07
CA ALA A 76 -1.67 -8.40 -15.55
C ALA A 76 -2.97 -9.14 -15.16
N GLU A 77 -3.53 -8.82 -13.99
CA GLU A 77 -4.79 -9.35 -13.47
C GLU A 77 -6.02 -8.60 -14.05
N GLY A 78 -5.83 -7.55 -14.86
CA GLY A 78 -6.91 -6.79 -15.49
C GLY A 78 -7.65 -5.84 -14.55
N CYS A 79 -7.02 -5.43 -13.45
CA CYS A 79 -7.56 -4.45 -12.51
C CYS A 79 -7.67 -3.07 -13.15
N ASP A 80 -8.64 -2.26 -12.70
CA ASP A 80 -8.65 -0.83 -12.97
C ASP A 80 -7.55 -0.17 -12.14
N THR A 81 -6.53 0.39 -12.81
CA THR A 81 -5.40 1.06 -12.17
C THR A 81 -5.55 2.57 -12.14
N SER A 82 -6.70 3.12 -12.54
CA SER A 82 -6.93 4.58 -12.55
C SER A 82 -6.85 5.22 -11.16
N SER A 83 -7.17 4.48 -10.10
CA SER A 83 -7.06 4.92 -8.71
C SER A 83 -5.65 4.74 -8.11
N PHE A 84 -4.76 4.02 -8.79
CA PHE A 84 -3.43 3.73 -8.31
C PHE A 84 -2.58 5.00 -8.47
N LEU A 85 -2.22 5.63 -7.36
CA LEU A 85 -1.38 6.83 -7.34
C LEU A 85 0.07 6.46 -6.98
N PRO A 86 0.93 6.13 -7.97
CA PRO A 86 2.33 5.83 -7.69
C PRO A 86 3.07 7.08 -7.21
N ASN A 87 4.01 6.89 -6.28
CA ASN A 87 4.81 7.96 -5.68
C ASN A 87 3.98 9.08 -4.99
N ASP A 88 2.74 8.80 -4.58
CA ASP A 88 1.91 9.71 -3.78
C ASP A 88 2.32 9.69 -2.30
N MET A 89 3.62 9.89 -2.07
CA MET A 89 4.17 10.05 -0.73
C MET A 89 3.66 11.34 -0.08
N GLY A 90 3.44 12.38 -0.89
CA GLY A 90 3.03 13.72 -0.45
C GLY A 90 1.81 13.69 0.45
N SER A 91 0.83 12.87 0.10
CA SER A 91 -0.40 12.68 0.86
C SER A 91 -0.23 12.15 2.28
N TYR A 92 0.96 11.63 2.61
CA TYR A 92 1.26 11.00 3.89
C TYR A 92 2.41 11.66 4.65
N ILE A 93 3.00 12.75 4.13
CA ILE A 93 4.14 13.41 4.79
C ILE A 93 3.74 13.99 6.15
N THR A 94 2.60 14.68 6.25
CA THR A 94 2.15 15.30 7.51
C THR A 94 2.01 14.27 8.64
N PRO A 95 1.22 13.19 8.51
CA PRO A 95 1.12 12.20 9.59
C PRO A 95 2.45 11.47 9.86
N ALA A 96 3.30 11.29 8.84
CA ALA A 96 4.64 10.73 9.04
C ALA A 96 5.53 11.64 9.90
N LEU A 97 5.52 12.95 9.67
CA LEU A 97 6.25 13.93 10.48
C LEU A 97 5.73 14.01 11.91
N GLU A 98 4.41 13.92 12.10
CA GLU A 98 3.80 13.86 13.42
C GLU A 98 4.25 12.62 14.19
N CYS A 99 4.29 11.45 13.54
CA CYS A 99 4.85 10.24 14.13
C CYS A 99 6.32 10.42 14.51
N ALA A 100 7.16 10.88 13.58
CA ALA A 100 8.59 11.07 13.83
C ALA A 100 8.81 12.03 15.02
N THR A 101 8.01 13.09 15.11
CA THR A 101 8.04 14.05 16.23
C THR A 101 7.67 13.40 17.55
N GLU A 102 6.64 12.55 17.59
CA GLU A 102 6.27 11.80 18.80
C GLU A 102 7.35 10.78 19.21
N GLN A 103 7.98 10.11 18.25
CA GLN A 103 9.11 9.21 18.52
C GLN A 103 10.31 9.96 19.11
N LEU A 104 10.61 11.18 18.65
CA LEU A 104 11.65 12.03 19.24
C LEU A 104 11.35 12.43 20.69
N LYS A 105 10.07 12.55 21.05
CA LYS A 105 9.62 12.73 22.44
C LYS A 105 9.64 11.43 23.26
N GLY A 106 9.99 10.30 22.64
CA GLY A 106 10.00 8.97 23.25
C GLY A 106 8.67 8.22 23.17
N ASN A 107 7.68 8.74 22.46
CA ASN A 107 6.34 8.18 22.35
C ASN A 107 6.15 7.35 21.05
N TYR A 108 6.71 6.14 21.03
CA TYR A 108 6.65 5.24 19.87
C TYR A 108 5.27 4.62 19.61
N LYS A 109 4.31 4.81 20.52
CA LYS A 109 2.94 4.26 20.42
C LYS A 109 1.88 5.35 20.20
N ALA A 110 2.30 6.56 19.80
CA ALA A 110 1.39 7.62 19.48
C ALA A 110 0.42 7.18 18.37
N ALA A 111 -0.83 7.64 18.43
CA ALA A 111 -1.82 7.36 17.39
C ALA A 111 -1.36 7.86 16.01
N SER A 112 -0.54 8.92 15.97
CA SER A 112 0.10 9.43 14.75
C SER A 112 1.06 8.43 14.12
N CYS A 113 1.57 7.43 14.85
CA CYS A 113 2.44 6.39 14.30
C CYS A 113 1.69 5.16 13.75
N GLU A 114 0.37 5.11 13.93
CA GLU A 114 -0.44 4.02 13.41
C GLU A 114 -0.79 4.31 11.95
N MET A 115 0.00 3.75 11.01
CA MET A 115 -0.13 4.01 9.57
C MET A 115 -1.48 3.62 8.98
N SER A 116 -2.22 2.73 9.64
CA SER A 116 -3.59 2.38 9.26
C SER A 116 -4.57 3.56 9.43
N ASN A 117 -4.24 4.53 10.30
CA ASN A 117 -5.00 5.76 10.48
C ASN A 117 -4.62 6.87 9.50
N TRP A 118 -3.56 6.68 8.70
CA TRP A 118 -3.11 7.70 7.76
C TRP A 118 -4.01 7.66 6.53
N THR A 119 -4.74 8.74 6.31
CA THR A 119 -5.59 8.94 5.15
C THR A 119 -4.89 9.78 4.11
N ARG A 120 -5.13 9.50 2.83
CA ARG A 120 -4.66 10.36 1.74
C ARG A 120 -5.21 11.76 1.95
N SER A 121 -4.36 12.78 2.02
CA SER A 121 -4.86 14.16 1.99
C SER A 121 -5.50 14.40 0.63
N GLU A 122 -6.73 14.87 0.60
CA GLU A 122 -7.30 15.45 -0.62
C GLU A 122 -6.46 16.70 -0.93
N GLU A 123 -5.79 16.74 -2.09
CA GLU A 123 -5.09 17.95 -2.54
C GLU A 123 -6.11 19.11 -2.61
N GLU A 124 -5.84 20.21 -1.89
CA GLU A 124 -6.47 21.51 -2.14
C GLU A 124 -5.98 22.13 -3.47
#